data_AF-A0A9P4HBP6-F1
#
_entry.id   AF-A0A9P4HBP6-F1
#
_cell.length_a   1.000
_cell.length_b   1.000
_cell.length_c   1.000
_cell.angle_alpha   90.00
_cell.angle_beta   90.00
_cell.angle_gamma   90.00
#
_symmetry.space_group_name_H-M   'P 1'
#
loop_
_entity.id
_entity.type
_entity.pdbx_description
1 polymer ?
#
loop_
_entity_poly.entity_id
_entity_poly.type
_entity_poly.pdbx_seq_one_letter_code
_entity_poly.pdbx_strand_id
1 'polypeptide(L)'
;MPSKPVLYEDFVDHVLAALPSTAAPGEPSCPICNAVYGQAGPGLPGVGRRTFIQDVVEAVKTPCGHNFCTFCIAAWLKARQPTNCPMCRGDIVLPQPLRDWDEEGHWTSDDTAVDGLAISLHVPYTRSVAIHQILTYSTRQQLLTNVNMGFMWNPTAMIFDLTRLMVTIARRFHYQANREVVPQDLSYMRLHNPVDRMTDLERADTRDLEYFARPDAPLTKHPDAINMYKLLCSYITRLSRNFGATRGKCYGWQDPAYWFYKHIKREMRHANGGIGKNKWRYYVRCVSKAVVIWQCYCEHVLQIKAGKFDLTVDDRRAGEGVIAVRVD
;
A
#
# COMPACT_ATOMS: atom_id res chain seq x y z
N MET A 1 -30.61 9.00 8.99
CA MET A 1 -30.02 7.75 9.53
C MET A 1 -28.52 7.96 9.66
N PRO A 2 -27.87 7.59 10.78
CA PRO A 2 -26.42 7.67 10.88
C PRO A 2 -25.78 6.74 9.84
N SER A 3 -24.80 7.26 9.09
CA SER A 3 -24.05 6.48 8.11
C SER A 3 -23.30 5.35 8.81
N LYS A 4 -23.28 4.15 8.21
CA LYS A 4 -22.51 3.02 8.76
C LYS A 4 -21.02 3.39 8.76
N PRO A 5 -20.26 3.09 9.82
CA PRO A 5 -18.83 3.38 9.88
C PRO A 5 -18.09 2.63 8.76
N VAL A 6 -17.25 3.36 8.03
CA VAL A 6 -16.34 2.78 7.04
C VAL A 6 -15.14 2.20 7.77
N LEU A 7 -14.95 0.88 7.64
CA LEU A 7 -13.79 0.18 8.18
C LEU A 7 -12.72 -0.02 7.12
N TYR A 8 -11.48 0.19 7.51
CA TYR A 8 -10.32 -0.08 6.68
C TYR A 8 -9.78 -1.48 6.97
N GLU A 9 -9.44 -2.23 5.92
CA GLU A 9 -8.89 -3.61 6.03
C GLU A 9 -7.74 -3.68 7.03
N ASP A 10 -6.85 -2.70 6.96
CA ASP A 10 -5.66 -2.61 7.81
C ASP A 10 -6.03 -2.58 9.30
N PHE A 11 -7.01 -1.76 9.69
CA PHE A 11 -7.47 -1.71 11.08
C PHE A 11 -8.07 -3.05 11.51
N VAL A 12 -8.81 -3.70 10.61
CA VAL A 12 -9.41 -5.01 10.87
C VAL A 12 -8.35 -6.09 11.06
N ASP A 13 -7.30 -6.11 10.24
CA ASP A 13 -6.17 -7.04 10.39
C ASP A 13 -5.52 -6.92 11.77
N HIS A 14 -5.37 -5.69 12.30
CA HIS A 14 -4.82 -5.49 13.65
C HIS A 14 -5.77 -5.95 14.74
N VAL A 15 -7.07 -5.71 14.58
CA VAL A 15 -8.07 -6.25 15.50
C VAL A 15 -8.03 -7.77 15.49
N LEU A 16 -7.87 -8.41 14.33
CA LEU A 16 -7.75 -9.87 14.20
C LEU A 16 -6.43 -10.42 14.76
N ALA A 17 -5.35 -9.64 14.71
CA ALA A 17 -4.10 -10.01 15.38
C ALA A 17 -4.24 -9.99 16.92
N ALA A 18 -5.08 -9.11 17.45
CA ALA A 18 -5.33 -9.01 18.89
C ALA A 18 -6.44 -9.97 19.37
N LEU A 19 -7.44 -10.22 18.53
CA LEU A 19 -8.64 -10.99 18.84
C LEU A 19 -8.70 -12.22 17.93
N PRO A 20 -8.40 -13.43 18.44
CA PRO A 20 -8.41 -14.63 17.62
C PRO A 20 -9.82 -14.93 17.09
N SER A 21 -9.89 -15.37 15.83
CA SER A 21 -11.10 -15.96 15.28
C SER A 21 -11.48 -17.21 16.08
N THR A 22 -12.77 -17.41 16.32
CA THR A 22 -13.29 -18.60 17.01
C THR A 22 -14.15 -19.44 16.07
N ALA A 23 -13.83 -20.74 15.98
CA ALA A 23 -14.61 -21.71 15.21
C ALA A 23 -15.88 -22.18 15.94
N ALA A 24 -15.96 -21.95 17.26
CA ALA A 24 -17.07 -22.34 18.12
C ALA A 24 -17.46 -21.15 19.01
N PRO A 25 -18.19 -20.15 18.47
CA PRO A 25 -18.71 -19.06 19.29
C PRO A 25 -19.72 -19.62 20.30
N GLY A 26 -19.74 -19.05 21.52
CA GLY A 26 -20.68 -19.48 22.56
C GLY A 26 -22.15 -19.17 22.22
N GLU A 27 -22.38 -18.26 21.27
CA GLU A 27 -23.68 -17.86 20.74
C GLU A 27 -23.68 -18.01 19.21
N PRO A 28 -24.82 -18.35 18.57
CA PRO A 28 -24.89 -18.60 17.14
C PRO A 28 -24.87 -17.33 16.28
N SER A 29 -25.06 -16.14 16.87
CA SER A 29 -25.13 -14.86 16.16
C SER A 29 -24.33 -13.75 16.84
N CYS A 30 -24.03 -12.69 16.10
CA CYS A 30 -23.38 -11.51 16.65
C CYS A 30 -24.37 -10.66 17.44
N PRO A 31 -24.08 -10.30 18.71
CA PRO A 31 -25.02 -9.53 19.54
C PRO A 31 -25.20 -8.07 19.10
N ILE A 32 -24.35 -7.57 18.19
CA ILE A 32 -24.44 -6.18 17.68
C ILE A 32 -25.32 -6.11 16.43
N CYS A 33 -25.09 -6.98 15.45
CA CYS A 33 -25.82 -6.94 14.16
C CYS A 33 -26.85 -8.07 13.99
N ASN A 34 -26.92 -8.99 14.96
CA ASN A 34 -27.75 -10.20 14.96
C ASN A 34 -27.51 -11.16 13.78
N ALA A 35 -26.42 -10.99 13.03
CA ALA A 35 -26.09 -11.88 11.93
C ALA A 35 -25.56 -13.23 12.45
N VAL A 36 -26.01 -14.33 11.84
CA VAL A 36 -25.58 -15.70 12.19
C VAL A 36 -24.17 -15.93 11.67
N TYR A 37 -23.30 -16.50 12.51
CA TYR A 37 -21.92 -16.78 12.12
C TYR A 37 -21.85 -17.83 11.00
N GLY A 38 -20.90 -17.66 10.08
CA GLY A 38 -20.73 -18.54 8.92
C GLY A 38 -21.69 -18.26 7.75
N GLN A 39 -22.64 -17.32 7.90
CA GLN A 39 -23.48 -16.86 6.79
C GLN A 39 -22.80 -15.76 5.97
N ALA A 40 -23.34 -15.49 4.78
CA ALA A 40 -22.93 -14.38 3.95
C ALA A 40 -23.05 -13.07 4.76
N GLY A 41 -21.97 -12.29 4.82
CA GLY A 41 -21.99 -11.01 5.51
C GLY A 41 -22.81 -9.96 4.75
N PRO A 42 -23.10 -8.82 5.39
CA PRO A 42 -23.79 -7.72 4.76
C PRO A 42 -22.91 -7.12 3.66
N GLY A 43 -22.99 -7.68 2.46
CA GLY A 43 -22.28 -7.19 1.29
C GLY A 43 -22.81 -5.82 0.85
N LEU A 44 -21.89 -4.87 0.65
CA LEU A 44 -22.13 -3.67 -0.15
C LEU A 44 -21.13 -3.65 -1.32
N PRO A 45 -21.55 -3.24 -2.54
CA PRO A 45 -20.69 -3.24 -3.71
C PRO A 45 -19.89 -1.91 -3.85
N GLY A 46 -18.69 -1.98 -4.43
CA GLY A 46 -18.17 -0.88 -5.25
C GLY A 46 -16.76 -0.37 -4.98
N VAL A 47 -15.84 -0.73 -5.90
CA VAL A 47 -14.68 0.05 -6.40
C VAL A 47 -13.77 0.73 -5.36
N GLY A 48 -12.89 -0.07 -4.75
CA GLY A 48 -11.68 0.43 -4.08
C GLY A 48 -11.23 -0.51 -2.97
N ARG A 49 -10.06 -1.15 -3.11
CA ARG A 49 -9.50 -2.05 -2.07
C ARG A 49 -8.93 -1.27 -0.88
N ARG A 50 -9.80 -0.58 -0.15
CA ARG A 50 -9.48 0.01 1.15
C ARG A 50 -10.56 -0.28 2.18
N THR A 51 -11.78 -0.59 1.78
CA THR A 51 -12.87 -0.89 2.70
C THR A 51 -12.93 -2.37 3.01
N PHE A 52 -12.93 -2.71 4.30
CA PHE A 52 -13.15 -4.08 4.75
C PHE A 52 -14.54 -4.54 4.32
N ILE A 53 -14.56 -5.63 3.55
CA ILE A 53 -15.80 -6.29 3.11
C ILE A 53 -15.83 -7.64 3.81
N GLN A 54 -16.79 -7.80 4.71
CA GLN A 54 -17.02 -9.08 5.38
C GLN A 54 -17.84 -9.99 4.46
N ASP A 55 -17.17 -10.82 3.67
CA ASP A 55 -17.84 -11.79 2.79
C ASP A 55 -18.57 -12.88 3.59
N VAL A 56 -18.00 -13.29 4.72
CA VAL A 56 -18.56 -14.28 5.66
C VAL A 56 -18.53 -13.70 7.07
N VAL A 57 -19.61 -13.88 7.82
CA VAL A 57 -19.72 -13.43 9.22
C VAL A 57 -18.86 -14.32 10.11
N GLU A 58 -17.59 -13.98 10.25
CA GLU A 58 -16.64 -14.67 11.13
C GLU A 58 -16.73 -14.15 12.56
N ALA A 59 -16.77 -15.07 13.52
CA ALA A 59 -16.76 -14.75 14.95
C ALA A 59 -15.32 -14.51 15.44
N VAL A 60 -15.14 -13.45 16.22
CA VAL A 60 -13.91 -13.15 16.95
C VAL A 60 -14.21 -13.09 18.43
N LYS A 61 -13.29 -13.64 19.23
CA LYS A 61 -13.46 -13.75 20.69
C LYS A 61 -12.63 -12.69 21.40
N THR A 62 -13.26 -11.91 22.27
CA THR A 62 -12.57 -10.94 23.12
C THR A 62 -11.86 -11.64 24.29
N PRO A 63 -10.88 -10.98 24.95
CA PRO A 63 -10.19 -11.57 26.11
C PRO A 63 -11.13 -11.95 27.26
N CYS A 64 -12.21 -11.19 27.43
CA CYS A 64 -13.26 -11.49 28.41
C CYS A 64 -14.22 -12.62 28.00
N GLY A 65 -14.04 -13.24 26.82
CA GLY A 65 -14.75 -14.43 26.38
C GLY A 65 -15.98 -14.20 25.49
N HIS A 66 -16.37 -12.96 25.25
CA HIS A 66 -17.52 -12.60 24.42
C HIS A 66 -17.21 -12.65 22.92
N ASN A 67 -18.21 -12.96 22.10
CA ASN A 67 -18.05 -13.16 20.66
C ASN A 67 -18.79 -12.09 19.86
N PHE A 68 -18.15 -11.58 18.81
CA PHE A 68 -18.73 -10.60 17.88
C PHE A 68 -18.32 -10.95 16.46
N CYS A 69 -19.01 -10.42 15.44
CA CYS A 69 -18.45 -10.50 14.09
C CYS A 69 -17.29 -9.50 13.93
N THR A 70 -16.33 -9.84 13.08
CA THR A 70 -15.15 -9.00 12.80
C THR A 70 -15.52 -7.55 12.50
N PHE A 71 -16.52 -7.32 11.65
CA PHE A 71 -16.98 -5.97 11.32
C PHE A 71 -17.45 -5.20 12.56
N CYS A 72 -18.34 -5.80 13.37
CA CYS A 72 -18.97 -5.09 14.48
C CYS A 72 -17.99 -4.73 15.58
N ILE A 73 -17.08 -5.65 15.96
CA ILE A 73 -16.09 -5.32 16.99
C ILE A 73 -15.08 -4.30 16.48
N ALA A 74 -14.65 -4.39 15.22
CA ALA A 74 -13.74 -3.41 14.65
C ALA A 74 -14.39 -2.02 14.59
N ALA A 75 -15.66 -1.93 14.14
CA ALA A 75 -16.41 -0.68 14.15
C ALA A 75 -16.53 -0.09 15.56
N TRP A 76 -16.79 -0.91 16.56
CA TRP A 76 -16.87 -0.49 17.95
C TRP A 76 -15.55 0.06 18.47
N LEU A 77 -14.45 -0.69 18.29
CA LEU A 77 -13.12 -0.32 18.77
C LEU A 77 -12.58 0.92 18.06
N LYS A 78 -12.95 1.15 16.80
CA LYS A 78 -12.62 2.38 16.08
C LYS A 78 -13.36 3.59 16.63
N ALA A 79 -14.61 3.42 17.04
CA ALA A 79 -15.48 4.52 17.46
C ALA A 79 -15.34 4.92 18.94
N ARG A 80 -14.60 4.15 19.76
CA ARG A 80 -14.54 4.37 21.21
C ARG A 80 -13.12 4.32 21.76
N GLN A 81 -12.83 5.31 22.60
CA GLN A 81 -11.72 5.30 23.53
C GLN A 81 -12.29 5.44 24.96
N PRO A 82 -11.92 4.58 25.92
CA PRO A 82 -10.98 3.45 25.80
C PRO A 82 -11.56 2.27 24.99
N THR A 83 -10.67 1.46 24.41
CA THR A 83 -11.01 0.24 23.68
C THR A 83 -11.50 -0.84 24.64
N ASN A 84 -12.81 -1.14 24.62
CA ASN A 84 -13.44 -2.06 25.56
C ASN A 84 -14.46 -2.99 24.90
N CYS A 85 -14.78 -4.09 25.60
CA CYS A 85 -15.80 -5.04 25.20
C CYS A 85 -17.20 -4.39 25.21
N PRO A 86 -17.99 -4.51 24.12
CA PRO A 86 -19.35 -3.97 24.06
C PRO A 86 -20.30 -4.50 25.15
N MET A 87 -20.09 -5.72 25.67
CA MET A 87 -21.01 -6.35 26.62
C MET A 87 -20.61 -6.14 28.08
N CYS A 88 -19.37 -6.45 28.47
CA CYS A 88 -18.95 -6.33 29.86
C CYS A 88 -18.02 -5.14 30.15
N ARG A 89 -17.67 -4.35 29.11
CA ARG A 89 -16.73 -3.22 29.21
C ARG A 89 -15.32 -3.58 29.68
N GLY A 90 -14.97 -4.86 29.73
CA GLY A 90 -13.60 -5.29 29.97
C GLY A 90 -12.65 -4.76 28.90
N ASP A 91 -11.45 -4.38 29.31
CA ASP A 91 -10.47 -3.74 28.42
C ASP A 91 -10.01 -4.67 27.30
N ILE A 92 -9.84 -4.08 26.12
CA ILE A 92 -9.27 -4.74 24.94
C ILE A 92 -8.01 -3.98 24.58
N VAL A 93 -6.86 -4.62 24.81
CA VAL A 93 -5.55 -4.07 24.44
C VAL A 93 -5.32 -4.37 22.96
N LEU A 94 -5.33 -3.33 22.13
CA LEU A 94 -4.89 -3.43 20.73
C LEU A 94 -3.40 -3.11 20.65
N PRO A 95 -2.63 -3.78 19.77
CA PRO A 95 -1.26 -3.40 19.47
C PRO A 95 -1.19 -1.90 19.13
N GLN A 96 -0.17 -1.22 19.65
CA GLN A 96 0.00 0.23 19.48
C GLN A 96 0.18 0.78 18.04
N PRO A 97 0.61 0.05 16.99
CA PRO A 97 1.04 0.69 15.75
C PRO A 97 -0.07 1.31 14.89
N LEU A 98 -1.28 1.52 15.43
CA LEU A 98 -2.35 2.34 14.85
C LEU A 98 -2.83 3.48 15.75
N ARG A 99 -2.39 3.57 17.02
CA ARG A 99 -2.67 4.74 17.86
C ARG A 99 -1.91 5.98 17.36
N ASP A 100 -0.71 5.77 16.81
CA ASP A 100 0.18 6.84 16.36
C ASP A 100 -0.11 7.36 14.94
N TRP A 101 -1.12 6.82 14.23
CA TRP A 101 -1.41 7.28 12.86
C TRP A 101 -2.26 8.54 12.81
N ASP A 102 -2.99 8.84 13.90
CA ASP A 102 -3.87 10.00 13.96
C ASP A 102 -3.45 11.02 15.05
N GLU A 103 -2.65 10.65 16.07
CA GLU A 103 -2.26 11.57 17.14
C GLU A 103 -0.79 11.36 17.60
N GLU A 104 -0.06 12.48 17.69
CA GLU A 104 1.28 12.71 18.28
C GLU A 104 2.53 12.56 17.40
N GLY A 105 3.12 13.72 17.09
CA GLY A 105 4.30 13.87 16.26
C GLY A 105 5.58 13.38 16.93
N HIS A 106 6.24 12.44 16.28
CA HIS A 106 7.60 12.02 16.59
C HIS A 106 8.62 12.97 15.92
N TRP A 107 8.70 14.20 16.44
CA TRP A 107 9.52 15.32 15.96
C TRP A 107 10.97 15.32 16.45
N THR A 108 11.76 14.26 16.20
CA THR A 108 13.20 14.32 16.58
C THR A 108 14.17 13.74 15.56
N SER A 109 13.81 12.64 14.89
CA SER A 109 14.63 12.05 13.82
C SER A 109 14.33 12.66 12.45
N ASP A 110 13.08 13.06 12.21
CA ASP A 110 12.62 13.50 10.89
C ASP A 110 13.06 14.92 10.56
N ASP A 111 13.13 15.81 11.55
CA ASP A 111 13.55 17.20 11.32
C ASP A 111 14.98 17.32 10.80
N THR A 112 15.91 16.54 11.35
CA THR A 112 17.29 16.57 10.88
C THR A 112 17.39 16.08 9.43
N ALA A 113 16.57 15.09 9.04
CA ALA A 113 16.50 14.61 7.66
C ALA A 113 15.85 15.64 6.72
N VAL A 114 14.79 16.32 7.19
CA VAL A 114 14.07 17.37 6.46
C VAL A 114 14.94 18.62 6.27
N ASP A 115 15.68 19.03 7.30
CA ASP A 115 16.65 20.14 7.24
C ASP A 115 17.81 19.80 6.31
N GLY A 116 18.36 18.58 6.43
CA GLY A 116 19.39 18.08 5.51
C GLY A 116 18.93 18.08 4.06
N LEU A 117 17.67 17.70 3.80
CA LEU A 117 17.04 17.80 2.48
C LEU A 117 16.84 19.24 2.03
N ALA A 118 16.35 20.14 2.89
CA ALA A 118 16.16 21.55 2.56
C ALA A 118 17.47 22.18 2.09
N ILE A 119 18.55 21.96 2.85
CA ILE A 119 19.90 22.44 2.54
C ILE A 119 20.41 21.80 1.24
N SER A 120 20.36 20.47 1.13
CA SER A 120 20.92 19.76 -0.03
C SER A 120 20.21 20.10 -1.33
N LEU A 121 18.88 20.24 -1.29
CA LEU A 121 18.05 20.50 -2.46
C LEU A 121 17.88 21.99 -2.77
N HIS A 122 18.29 22.88 -1.86
CA HIS A 122 18.07 24.32 -1.93
C HIS A 122 16.58 24.66 -2.12
N VAL A 123 15.71 24.01 -1.32
CA VAL A 123 14.25 24.22 -1.33
C VAL A 123 13.78 24.70 0.04
N PRO A 124 12.69 25.47 0.13
CA PRO A 124 12.05 25.83 1.40
C PRO A 124 11.73 24.59 2.25
N TYR A 125 11.80 24.75 3.58
CA TYR A 125 11.52 23.68 4.54
C TYR A 125 10.16 22.98 4.30
N THR A 126 9.11 23.74 3.98
CA THR A 126 7.78 23.16 3.67
C THR A 126 7.81 22.22 2.46
N ARG A 127 8.65 22.50 1.46
CA ARG A 127 8.85 21.62 0.30
C ARG A 127 9.73 20.42 0.65
N SER A 128 10.73 20.57 1.52
CA SER A 128 11.55 19.43 1.95
C SER A 128 10.76 18.44 2.81
N VAL A 129 9.79 18.90 3.62
CA VAL A 129 8.84 18.02 4.33
C VAL A 129 8.06 17.15 3.34
N ALA A 130 7.47 17.77 2.30
CA ALA A 130 6.71 17.04 1.30
C ALA A 130 7.58 16.03 0.52
N ILE A 131 8.81 16.40 0.16
CA ILE A 131 9.76 15.50 -0.49
C ILE A 131 10.15 14.35 0.46
N HIS A 132 10.47 14.65 1.72
CA HIS A 132 10.83 13.65 2.72
C HIS A 132 9.70 12.63 2.93
N GLN A 133 8.46 13.12 3.02
CA GLN A 133 7.28 12.26 3.15
C GLN A 133 7.14 11.29 1.96
N ILE A 134 7.36 11.76 0.73
CA ILE A 134 7.30 10.89 -0.45
C ILE A 134 8.45 9.86 -0.44
N LEU A 135 9.66 10.28 -0.04
CA LEU A 135 10.84 9.42 0.02
C LEU A 135 10.73 8.32 1.09
N THR A 136 9.95 8.55 2.14
CA THR A 136 9.73 7.59 3.22
C THR A 136 8.50 6.69 3.02
N TYR A 137 7.75 6.87 1.93
CA TYR A 137 6.58 6.02 1.63
C TYR A 137 6.95 4.54 1.48
N SER A 138 6.37 3.74 2.36
CA SER A 138 6.32 2.29 2.21
C SER A 138 5.60 1.89 0.92
N THR A 139 5.91 0.69 0.42
CA THR A 139 5.20 0.13 -0.75
C THR A 139 3.69 0.03 -0.50
N ARG A 140 3.27 -0.15 0.76
CA ARG A 140 1.85 -0.11 1.16
C ARG A 140 1.23 1.25 0.88
N GLN A 141 1.84 2.33 1.37
CA GLN A 141 1.35 3.69 1.16
C GLN A 141 1.23 4.02 -0.34
N GLN A 142 2.22 3.62 -1.14
CA GLN A 142 2.17 3.77 -2.60
C GLN A 142 1.01 2.97 -3.24
N LEU A 143 0.81 1.72 -2.82
CA LEU A 143 -0.31 0.91 -3.31
C LEU A 143 -1.67 1.46 -2.89
N LEU A 144 -1.72 2.17 -1.77
CA LEU A 144 -2.94 2.81 -1.32
C LEU A 144 -3.27 4.02 -2.20
N THR A 145 -2.30 4.79 -2.69
CA THR A 145 -2.50 6.01 -3.48
C THR A 145 -3.63 5.91 -4.51
N ASN A 146 -4.58 6.86 -4.39
CA ASN A 146 -5.74 7.00 -5.27
C ASN A 146 -5.76 8.37 -5.98
N VAL A 147 -4.88 9.28 -5.59
CA VAL A 147 -4.72 10.59 -6.22
C VAL A 147 -4.26 10.35 -7.66
N ASN A 148 -4.96 10.96 -8.61
CA ASN A 148 -4.51 10.94 -9.99
C ASN A 148 -3.33 11.90 -10.15
N MET A 149 -2.20 11.42 -10.64
CA MET A 149 -0.97 12.21 -10.77
C MET A 149 -0.36 11.97 -12.15
N GLY A 150 -0.08 13.05 -12.86
CA GLY A 150 0.67 12.98 -14.11
C GLY A 150 2.14 12.62 -13.86
N PHE A 151 2.80 12.05 -14.87
CA PHE A 151 4.20 11.68 -14.77
C PHE A 151 4.90 11.66 -16.12
N MET A 152 6.23 11.70 -16.09
CA MET A 152 7.06 11.49 -17.27
C MET A 152 7.54 10.04 -17.32
N TRP A 153 7.39 9.38 -18.46
CA TRP A 153 7.81 7.99 -18.64
C TRP A 153 9.34 7.86 -18.60
N ASN A 154 9.88 7.30 -17.52
CA ASN A 154 11.31 7.02 -17.37
C ASN A 154 11.56 5.51 -17.30
N PRO A 155 11.90 4.85 -18.43
CA PRO A 155 12.06 3.40 -18.45
C PRO A 155 13.22 2.93 -17.57
N THR A 156 14.31 3.70 -17.47
CA THR A 156 15.49 3.35 -16.68
C THR A 156 15.14 3.30 -15.19
N ALA A 157 14.50 4.35 -14.67
CA ALA A 157 14.06 4.41 -13.27
C ALA A 157 13.03 3.32 -12.95
N MET A 158 12.01 3.17 -13.80
CA MET A 158 10.97 2.15 -13.61
C MET A 158 11.54 0.73 -13.56
N ILE A 159 12.48 0.38 -14.45
CA ILE A 159 13.12 -0.94 -14.46
C ILE A 159 14.02 -1.13 -13.24
N PHE A 160 14.74 -0.09 -12.81
CA PHE A 160 15.62 -0.13 -11.64
C PHE A 160 14.85 -0.46 -10.35
N ASP A 161 13.66 0.12 -10.16
CA ASP A 161 12.84 -0.14 -8.98
C ASP A 161 11.96 -1.39 -9.09
N LEU A 162 11.72 -1.87 -10.31
CA LEU A 162 10.78 -2.96 -10.56
C LEU A 162 11.10 -4.19 -9.71
N THR A 163 12.38 -4.58 -9.64
CA THR A 163 12.79 -5.75 -8.86
C THR A 163 12.52 -5.56 -7.37
N ARG A 164 12.81 -4.37 -6.83
CA ARG A 164 12.56 -4.03 -5.43
C ARG A 164 11.07 -4.07 -5.10
N LEU A 165 10.25 -3.47 -5.96
CA LEU A 165 8.79 -3.48 -5.83
C LEU A 165 8.22 -4.90 -5.90
N MET A 166 8.67 -5.72 -6.86
CA MET A 166 8.24 -7.10 -7.01
C MET A 166 8.51 -7.94 -5.75
N VAL A 167 9.69 -7.77 -5.16
CA VAL A 167 10.09 -8.49 -3.93
C VAL A 167 9.32 -7.97 -2.74
N THR A 168 9.22 -6.65 -2.53
CA THR A 168 8.49 -6.07 -1.40
C THR A 168 7.01 -6.46 -1.42
N ILE A 169 6.38 -6.50 -2.60
CA ILE A 169 5.00 -6.97 -2.74
C ILE A 169 4.92 -8.49 -2.50
N ALA A 170 5.86 -9.29 -3.00
CA ALA A 170 5.89 -10.74 -2.76
C ALA A 170 5.99 -11.08 -1.27
N ARG A 171 6.80 -10.34 -0.50
CA ARG A 171 6.89 -10.47 0.96
C ARG A 171 5.54 -10.28 1.64
N ARG A 172 4.78 -9.26 1.23
CA ARG A 172 3.45 -8.99 1.79
C ARG A 172 2.50 -10.16 1.54
N PHE A 173 2.52 -10.74 0.34
CA PHE A 173 1.72 -11.94 0.04
C PHE A 173 2.13 -13.15 0.89
N HIS A 174 3.43 -13.30 1.17
CA HIS A 174 3.95 -14.37 2.03
C HIS A 174 3.46 -14.23 3.47
N TYR A 175 3.70 -13.09 4.10
CA TYR A 175 3.26 -12.84 5.49
C TYR A 175 1.73 -12.90 5.64
N GLN A 176 0.97 -12.36 4.67
CA GLN A 176 -0.49 -12.48 4.65
C GLN A 176 -0.96 -13.93 4.53
N ALA A 177 -0.27 -14.77 3.74
CA ALA A 177 -0.62 -16.18 3.62
C ALA A 177 -0.36 -16.96 4.92
N ASN A 178 0.66 -16.56 5.69
CA ASN A 178 1.03 -17.18 6.95
C ASN A 178 0.33 -16.58 8.18
N ARG A 179 -0.50 -15.54 8.00
CA ARG A 179 -1.16 -14.78 9.08
C ARG A 179 -0.16 -14.16 10.06
N GLU A 180 0.98 -13.77 9.54
CA GLU A 180 2.04 -13.10 10.30
C GLU A 180 1.97 -11.59 10.11
N VAL A 181 2.42 -10.84 11.11
CA VAL A 181 2.55 -9.37 11.01
C VAL A 181 3.55 -9.04 9.92
N VAL A 182 3.15 -8.23 8.94
CA VAL A 182 4.03 -7.79 7.85
C VAL A 182 5.12 -6.89 8.43
N PRO A 183 6.41 -7.27 8.38
CA PRO A 183 7.49 -6.44 8.87
C PRO A 183 7.63 -5.15 8.05
N GLN A 184 8.33 -4.17 8.60
CA GLN A 184 8.70 -2.97 7.85
C GLN A 184 9.47 -3.32 6.57
N ASP A 185 9.32 -2.47 5.55
CA ASP A 185 10.11 -2.59 4.32
C ASP A 185 11.59 -2.41 4.68
N LEU A 186 12.46 -3.29 4.19
CA LEU A 186 13.88 -3.26 4.55
C LEU A 186 14.57 -2.04 3.93
N SER A 187 15.53 -1.46 4.65
CA SER A 187 16.23 -0.24 4.22
C SER A 187 16.91 -0.38 2.84
N TYR A 188 17.51 -1.53 2.55
CA TYR A 188 18.14 -1.79 1.23
C TYR A 188 17.14 -2.07 0.10
N MET A 189 15.85 -2.24 0.43
CA MET A 189 14.74 -2.37 -0.53
C MET A 189 14.08 -1.02 -0.83
N ARG A 190 14.59 0.08 -0.25
CA ARG A 190 14.16 1.43 -0.61
C ARG A 190 14.34 1.66 -2.11
N LEU A 191 13.35 2.32 -2.70
CA LEU A 191 13.36 2.71 -4.10
C LEU A 191 14.39 3.83 -4.30
N HIS A 192 14.83 4.04 -5.54
CA HIS A 192 15.83 5.09 -5.80
C HIS A 192 15.35 6.46 -5.32
N ASN A 193 16.25 7.33 -4.91
CA ASN A 193 15.88 8.70 -4.62
C ASN A 193 15.65 9.45 -5.96
N PRO A 194 14.47 10.05 -6.22
CA PRO A 194 14.18 10.74 -7.48
C PRO A 194 15.09 11.96 -7.73
N VAL A 195 15.80 12.43 -6.69
CA VAL A 195 16.76 13.53 -6.79
C VAL A 195 18.13 13.05 -7.27
N ASP A 196 18.48 11.77 -7.07
CA ASP A 196 19.79 11.25 -7.43
C ASP A 196 20.01 11.30 -8.95
N ARG A 197 21.28 11.52 -9.35
CA ARG A 197 21.61 11.59 -10.78
C ARG A 197 21.48 10.20 -11.40
N MET A 198 20.90 10.13 -12.61
CA MET A 198 20.65 8.85 -13.30
C MET A 198 21.91 8.01 -13.55
N THR A 199 23.10 8.61 -13.52
CA THR A 199 24.39 7.91 -13.63
C THR A 199 24.61 6.86 -12.53
N ASP A 200 23.94 7.01 -11.38
CA ASP A 200 24.05 6.06 -10.27
C ASP A 200 23.15 4.82 -10.44
N LEU A 201 22.18 4.87 -11.36
CA LEU A 201 21.24 3.78 -11.67
C LEU A 201 21.81 2.72 -12.63
N GLU A 202 23.00 2.95 -13.19
CA GLU A 202 23.61 2.10 -14.22
C GLU A 202 24.37 0.89 -13.67
N ARG A 203 24.45 0.70 -12.35
CA ARG A 203 25.03 -0.53 -11.77
C ARG A 203 24.17 -1.75 -12.13
N ALA A 204 24.64 -2.49 -13.14
CA ALA A 204 23.95 -3.57 -13.83
C ALA A 204 23.55 -4.75 -12.91
N ASP A 205 24.27 -4.95 -11.80
CA ASP A 205 24.10 -6.11 -10.91
C ASP A 205 22.76 -6.11 -10.15
N THR A 206 22.00 -5.01 -10.17
CA THR A 206 20.72 -4.87 -9.47
C THR A 206 19.48 -5.24 -10.30
N ARG A 207 19.66 -5.72 -11.54
CA ARG A 207 18.55 -6.02 -12.47
C ARG A 207 18.09 -7.47 -12.48
N ASP A 208 18.61 -8.31 -11.59
CA ASP A 208 18.17 -9.70 -11.49
C ASP A 208 17.17 -9.89 -10.34
N LEU A 209 16.02 -10.49 -10.62
CA LEU A 209 15.06 -10.89 -9.59
C LEU A 209 15.65 -11.96 -8.66
N GLU A 210 16.56 -12.79 -9.17
CA GLU A 210 17.29 -13.78 -8.38
C GLU A 210 18.23 -13.12 -7.36
N TYR A 211 18.80 -11.96 -7.67
CA TYR A 211 19.63 -11.19 -6.72
C TYR A 211 18.84 -10.82 -5.46
N PHE A 212 17.54 -10.57 -5.59
CA PHE A 212 16.64 -10.25 -4.48
C PHE A 212 15.81 -11.45 -4.01
N ALA A 213 16.24 -12.68 -4.33
CA ALA A 213 15.54 -13.87 -3.92
C ALA A 213 15.70 -14.11 -2.42
N ARG A 214 14.59 -14.31 -1.70
CA ARG A 214 14.59 -14.37 -0.23
C ARG A 214 13.64 -15.42 0.34
N PRO A 215 13.91 -15.97 1.53
CA PRO A 215 13.04 -16.96 2.18
C PRO A 215 11.62 -16.44 2.45
N ASP A 216 11.50 -15.16 2.82
CA ASP A 216 10.24 -14.47 3.10
C ASP A 216 9.57 -13.89 1.84
N ALA A 217 10.07 -14.22 0.64
CA ALA A 217 9.51 -13.81 -0.65
C ALA A 217 9.58 -14.94 -1.69
N PRO A 218 9.12 -16.17 -1.39
CA PRO A 218 9.34 -17.34 -2.25
C PRO A 218 8.78 -17.18 -3.67
N LEU A 219 7.76 -16.34 -3.83
CA LEU A 219 7.18 -16.00 -5.13
C LEU A 219 8.21 -15.41 -6.11
N THR A 220 9.24 -14.70 -5.65
CA THR A 220 10.23 -14.07 -6.55
C THR A 220 11.12 -15.08 -7.27
N LYS A 221 11.26 -16.29 -6.72
CA LYS A 221 11.97 -17.41 -7.35
C LYS A 221 11.10 -18.19 -8.34
N HIS A 222 9.80 -17.94 -8.36
CA HIS A 222 8.89 -18.71 -9.20
C HIS A 222 9.09 -18.36 -10.69
N PRO A 223 9.11 -19.33 -11.62
CA PRO A 223 9.29 -19.06 -13.05
C PRO A 223 8.30 -18.03 -13.62
N ASP A 224 7.04 -18.07 -13.17
CA ASP A 224 6.04 -17.05 -13.53
C ASP A 224 6.48 -15.64 -13.10
N ALA A 225 7.03 -15.43 -11.91
CA ALA A 225 7.48 -14.10 -11.47
C ALA A 225 8.65 -13.60 -12.31
N ILE A 226 9.62 -14.48 -12.62
CA ILE A 226 10.74 -14.16 -13.50
C ILE A 226 10.25 -13.80 -14.91
N ASN A 227 9.30 -14.56 -15.46
CA ASN A 227 8.72 -14.27 -16.77
C ASN A 227 7.92 -12.96 -16.77
N MET A 228 7.15 -12.69 -15.70
CA MET A 228 6.46 -11.42 -15.51
C MET A 228 7.43 -10.22 -15.48
N TYR A 229 8.56 -10.34 -14.78
CA TYR A 229 9.61 -9.33 -14.75
C TYR A 229 10.11 -9.02 -16.18
N LYS A 230 10.48 -10.05 -16.94
CA LYS A 230 10.94 -9.91 -18.34
C LYS A 230 9.90 -9.22 -19.23
N LEU A 231 8.62 -9.61 -19.10
CA LEU A 231 7.52 -8.97 -19.85
C LEU A 231 7.34 -7.50 -19.47
N LEU A 232 7.38 -7.16 -18.18
CA LEU A 232 7.31 -5.78 -17.71
C LEU A 232 8.47 -4.93 -18.23
N CYS A 233 9.72 -5.41 -18.13
CA CYS A 233 10.89 -4.72 -18.69
C CYS A 233 10.74 -4.47 -20.20
N SER A 234 10.29 -5.50 -20.94
CA SER A 234 10.03 -5.40 -22.38
C SER A 234 8.97 -4.34 -22.69
N TYR A 235 7.85 -4.34 -21.96
CA TYR A 235 6.81 -3.36 -22.15
C TYR A 235 7.23 -1.94 -21.76
N ILE A 236 7.94 -1.78 -20.65
CA ILE A 236 8.45 -0.49 -20.19
C ILE A 236 9.34 0.14 -21.28
N THR A 237 10.24 -0.67 -21.84
CA THR A 237 11.15 -0.24 -22.91
C THR A 237 10.42 0.01 -24.23
N ARG A 238 9.46 -0.85 -24.61
CA ARG A 238 8.73 -0.70 -25.87
C ARG A 238 7.80 0.52 -25.86
N LEU A 239 7.09 0.77 -24.76
CA LEU A 239 6.25 1.96 -24.64
C LEU A 239 7.06 3.25 -24.77
N SER A 240 8.28 3.28 -24.21
CA SER A 240 9.21 4.41 -24.38
C SER A 240 9.47 4.74 -25.86
N ARG A 241 9.61 3.73 -26.72
CA ARG A 241 9.80 3.91 -28.18
C ARG A 241 8.54 4.45 -28.87
N ASN A 242 7.36 4.08 -28.38
CA ASN A 242 6.08 4.47 -28.97
C ASN A 242 5.63 5.89 -28.60
N PHE A 243 6.15 6.46 -27.51
CA PHE A 243 5.76 7.81 -27.09
C PHE A 243 6.24 8.92 -28.05
N GLY A 244 7.15 8.65 -29.00
CA GLY A 244 7.52 9.60 -30.05
C GLY A 244 7.87 11.00 -29.52
N ALA A 245 7.34 12.05 -30.16
CA ALA A 245 7.63 13.45 -29.84
C ALA A 245 6.92 14.02 -28.59
N THR A 246 5.92 13.33 -28.02
CA THR A 246 5.15 13.82 -26.85
C THR A 246 5.91 13.71 -25.53
N ARG A 247 7.23 13.45 -25.59
CA ARG A 247 8.16 13.27 -24.46
C ARG A 247 7.72 12.21 -23.43
N GLY A 248 6.72 11.38 -23.73
CA GLY A 248 6.24 10.36 -22.78
C GLY A 248 5.49 10.92 -21.57
N LYS A 249 4.79 12.06 -21.72
CA LYS A 249 3.92 12.58 -20.66
C LYS A 249 2.67 11.70 -20.51
N CYS A 250 2.44 11.22 -19.29
CA CYS A 250 1.23 10.51 -18.90
C CYS A 250 0.38 11.39 -17.98
N TYR A 251 -0.93 11.47 -18.19
CA TYR A 251 -1.84 12.31 -17.42
C TYR A 251 -2.35 11.66 -16.13
N GLY A 252 -2.04 10.38 -15.93
CA GLY A 252 -2.49 9.61 -14.79
C GLY A 252 -1.86 8.22 -14.74
N TRP A 253 -1.87 7.60 -13.57
CA TRP A 253 -1.30 6.27 -13.36
C TRP A 253 -2.26 5.13 -13.72
N GLN A 254 -3.56 5.38 -13.73
CA GLN A 254 -4.60 4.35 -13.86
C GLN A 254 -4.49 3.63 -15.21
N ASP A 255 -4.39 4.38 -16.31
CA ASP A 255 -4.35 3.80 -17.65
C ASP A 255 -3.08 2.98 -17.88
N PRO A 256 -1.85 3.47 -17.60
CA PRO A 256 -0.65 2.66 -17.75
C PRO A 256 -0.62 1.44 -16.82
N ALA A 257 -1.04 1.58 -15.56
CA ALA A 257 -1.09 0.46 -14.61
C ALA A 257 -2.10 -0.61 -15.04
N TYR A 258 -3.29 -0.20 -15.50
CA TYR A 258 -4.30 -1.11 -16.03
C TYR A 258 -3.82 -1.77 -17.32
N TRP A 259 -3.16 -1.02 -18.19
CA TRP A 259 -2.59 -1.53 -19.43
C TRP A 259 -1.56 -2.64 -19.15
N PHE A 260 -0.62 -2.43 -18.21
CA PHE A 260 0.34 -3.46 -17.80
C PHE A 260 -0.36 -4.71 -17.28
N TYR A 261 -1.28 -4.55 -16.33
CA TYR A 261 -2.03 -5.66 -15.76
C TYR A 261 -2.78 -6.45 -16.84
N LYS A 262 -3.47 -5.76 -17.76
CA LYS A 262 -4.24 -6.39 -18.84
C LYS A 262 -3.35 -7.18 -19.78
N HIS A 263 -2.20 -6.63 -20.16
CA HIS A 263 -1.27 -7.28 -21.09
C HIS A 263 -0.57 -8.49 -20.48
N ILE A 264 -0.06 -8.37 -19.24
CA ILE A 264 0.53 -9.50 -18.51
C ILE A 264 -0.51 -10.60 -18.30
N LYS A 265 -1.73 -10.25 -17.88
CA LYS A 265 -2.81 -11.23 -17.70
C LYS A 265 -3.14 -11.98 -18.99
N ARG A 266 -3.06 -11.31 -20.15
CA ARG A 266 -3.33 -11.92 -21.46
C ARG A 266 -2.20 -12.87 -21.87
N GLU A 267 -0.95 -12.44 -21.76
CA GLU A 267 0.21 -13.25 -22.17
C GLU A 267 0.49 -14.40 -21.20
N MET A 268 0.24 -14.20 -19.91
CA MET A 268 0.43 -15.18 -18.84
C MET A 268 -0.89 -15.80 -18.35
N ARG A 269 -1.78 -16.17 -19.28
CA ARG A 269 -3.15 -16.62 -18.94
C ARG A 269 -3.23 -17.87 -18.05
N HIS A 270 -2.18 -18.70 -18.07
CA HIS A 270 -2.07 -19.95 -17.29
C HIS A 270 -1.23 -19.81 -16.02
N ALA A 271 -0.57 -18.67 -15.82
CA ALA A 271 0.31 -18.45 -14.67
C ALA A 271 -0.48 -18.42 -13.35
N ASN A 272 0.15 -18.94 -12.30
CA ASN A 272 -0.41 -18.99 -10.95
C ASN A 272 0.62 -18.64 -9.86
N GLY A 273 1.89 -18.43 -10.21
CA GLY A 273 2.95 -18.02 -9.30
C GLY A 273 3.21 -18.98 -8.13
N GLY A 274 2.72 -20.22 -8.18
CA GLY A 274 2.75 -21.14 -7.04
C GLY A 274 1.84 -20.72 -5.87
N ILE A 275 1.06 -19.64 -6.01
CA ILE A 275 0.18 -19.08 -4.96
C ILE A 275 -1.31 -19.15 -5.35
N GLY A 276 -1.61 -19.79 -6.47
CA GLY A 276 -2.96 -19.90 -7.02
C GLY A 276 -3.34 -18.70 -7.89
N LYS A 277 -4.22 -18.95 -8.87
CA LYS A 277 -4.54 -18.02 -9.97
C LYS A 277 -5.08 -16.67 -9.51
N ASN A 278 -5.88 -16.64 -8.44
CA ASN A 278 -6.47 -15.41 -7.93
C ASN A 278 -5.41 -14.54 -7.23
N LYS A 279 -4.63 -15.11 -6.30
CA LYS A 279 -3.53 -14.40 -5.63
C LYS A 279 -2.48 -13.93 -6.63
N TRP A 280 -2.15 -14.74 -7.63
CA TRP A 280 -1.29 -14.33 -8.74
C TRP A 280 -1.79 -13.09 -9.49
N ARG A 281 -3.08 -13.05 -9.87
CA ARG A 281 -3.67 -11.86 -10.52
C ARG A 281 -3.60 -10.62 -9.62
N TYR A 282 -3.75 -10.80 -8.31
CA TYR A 282 -3.61 -9.73 -7.35
C TYR A 282 -2.17 -9.21 -7.28
N TYR A 283 -1.19 -10.11 -7.22
CA TYR A 283 0.22 -9.76 -7.27
C TYR A 283 0.57 -8.95 -8.52
N VAL A 284 0.18 -9.45 -9.71
CA VAL A 284 0.40 -8.76 -11.00
C VAL A 284 -0.16 -7.33 -10.97
N ARG A 285 -1.39 -7.16 -10.47
CA ARG A 285 -2.04 -5.85 -10.37
C ARG A 285 -1.32 -4.92 -9.41
N CYS A 286 -0.87 -5.42 -8.25
CA CYS A 286 -0.14 -4.61 -7.28
C CYS A 286 1.19 -4.12 -7.85
N VAL A 287 1.98 -5.01 -8.45
CA VAL A 287 3.27 -4.63 -9.09
C VAL A 287 3.05 -3.61 -10.20
N SER A 288 2.07 -3.85 -11.09
CA SER A 288 1.73 -2.95 -12.19
C SER A 288 1.31 -1.56 -11.70
N LYS A 289 0.58 -1.49 -10.57
CA LYS A 289 0.20 -0.22 -9.94
C LYS A 289 1.40 0.47 -9.30
N ALA A 290 2.17 -0.26 -8.49
CA ALA A 290 3.27 0.30 -7.71
C ALA A 290 4.35 0.93 -8.59
N VAL A 291 4.75 0.26 -9.68
CA VAL A 291 5.80 0.79 -10.58
C VAL A 291 5.40 2.11 -11.23
N VAL A 292 4.13 2.25 -11.61
CA VAL A 292 3.61 3.47 -12.24
C VAL A 292 3.43 4.59 -11.19
N ILE A 293 2.88 4.26 -10.03
CA ILE A 293 2.68 5.24 -8.96
C ILE A 293 4.00 5.75 -8.41
N TRP A 294 4.99 4.89 -8.28
CA TRP A 294 6.32 5.33 -7.89
C TRP A 294 6.90 6.32 -8.89
N GLN A 295 6.71 6.07 -10.20
CA GLN A 295 7.12 7.02 -11.23
C GLN A 295 6.35 8.36 -11.13
N CYS A 296 5.07 8.34 -10.74
CA CYS A 296 4.33 9.57 -10.42
C CYS A 296 4.95 10.33 -9.25
N TYR A 297 5.31 9.63 -8.18
CA TYR A 297 5.96 10.25 -7.03
C TYR A 297 7.33 10.82 -7.37
N CYS A 298 8.10 10.14 -8.22
CA CYS A 298 9.36 10.64 -8.74
C CYS A 298 9.18 11.96 -9.47
N GLU A 299 8.24 12.03 -10.41
CA GLU A 299 7.94 13.27 -11.13
C GLU A 299 7.44 14.37 -10.18
N HIS A 300 6.60 14.02 -9.20
CA HIS A 300 6.08 14.96 -8.23
C HIS A 300 7.22 15.59 -7.41
N VAL A 301 8.17 14.78 -6.91
CA VAL A 301 9.37 15.28 -6.20
C VAL A 301 10.17 16.23 -7.09
N LEU A 302 10.37 15.89 -8.36
CA LEU A 302 11.07 16.76 -9.31
C LEU A 302 10.34 18.09 -9.55
N GLN A 303 9.00 18.07 -9.60
CA GLN A 303 8.18 19.26 -9.77
C GLN A 303 8.17 20.16 -8.52
N ILE A 304 8.11 19.57 -7.32
CA ILE A 304 8.26 20.30 -6.05
C ILE A 304 9.64 20.98 -6.00
N LYS A 305 10.70 20.23 -6.33
CA LYS A 305 12.07 20.76 -6.39
C LYS A 305 12.21 21.90 -7.40
N ALA A 306 11.55 21.80 -8.55
CA ALA A 306 11.55 22.84 -9.58
C ALA A 306 10.66 24.05 -9.24
N GLY A 307 9.96 24.04 -8.10
CA GLY A 307 9.06 25.12 -7.69
C GLY A 307 7.80 25.24 -8.54
N LYS A 308 7.38 24.16 -9.21
CA LYS A 308 6.18 24.14 -10.07
C LYS A 308 4.88 23.88 -9.31
N PHE A 309 4.95 23.67 -8.00
CA PHE A 309 3.79 23.51 -7.12
C PHE A 309 3.81 24.57 -6.02
N ASP A 310 2.66 25.22 -5.85
CA ASP A 310 2.33 25.96 -4.62
C ASP A 310 1.67 24.99 -3.65
N LEU A 311 2.41 24.65 -2.59
CA LEU A 311 1.90 23.86 -1.47
C LEU A 311 0.96 24.76 -0.66
N THR A 312 -0.31 24.86 -1.07
CA THR A 312 -1.34 25.36 -0.16
C THR A 312 -1.74 24.23 0.77
N VAL A 313 -1.45 24.40 2.07
CA VAL A 313 -1.92 23.48 3.10
C VAL A 313 -3.43 23.65 3.20
N ASP A 314 -4.20 22.65 2.76
CA ASP A 314 -5.65 22.65 2.95
C ASP A 314 -5.93 22.34 4.43
N ASP A 315 -6.08 23.39 5.23
CA ASP A 315 -6.36 23.32 6.68
C ASP A 315 -7.59 22.44 7.01
N ARG A 316 -8.50 22.20 6.05
CA ARG A 316 -9.68 21.36 6.27
C ARG A 316 -9.39 19.86 6.27
N ARG A 317 -8.23 19.42 5.75
CA ARG A 317 -7.82 18.00 5.70
C ARG A 317 -6.59 17.69 6.55
N ALA A 318 -6.06 18.69 7.26
CA ALA A 318 -4.94 18.52 8.18
C ALA A 318 -5.20 17.43 9.25
N GLY A 319 -6.46 17.22 9.66
CA GLY A 319 -6.86 16.14 10.57
C GLY A 319 -6.86 14.72 9.98
N GLU A 320 -6.57 14.54 8.68
CA GLU A 320 -6.43 13.22 8.03
C GLU A 320 -4.96 12.81 7.81
N GLY A 321 -3.98 13.61 8.28
CA GLY A 321 -2.55 13.33 8.08
C GLY A 321 -2.07 13.40 6.62
N VAL A 322 -2.92 13.87 5.71
CA VAL A 322 -2.61 14.02 4.28
C VAL A 322 -2.33 15.48 4.00
N ILE A 323 -1.08 15.81 3.64
CA ILE A 323 -0.80 17.07 2.95
C ILE A 323 -1.55 17.00 1.62
N ALA A 324 -2.72 17.64 1.57
CA ALA A 324 -3.49 17.76 0.35
C ALA A 324 -2.79 18.79 -0.54
N VAL A 325 -1.88 18.32 -1.38
CA VAL A 325 -1.29 19.14 -2.44
C VAL A 325 -2.39 19.45 -3.45
N ARG A 326 -2.84 20.70 -3.51
CA ARG A 326 -3.68 21.17 -4.61
C ARG A 326 -2.84 21.27 -5.88
N VAL A 327 -3.37 20.70 -6.96
CA VAL A 327 -2.90 20.92 -8.32
C VAL A 327 -3.92 21.88 -8.93
N ASP A 328 -3.51 23.13 -9.17
CA ASP A 328 -4.32 24.07 -9.94
C ASP A 328 -4.29 23.71 -11.44
#